data_AF-A0A357FYT3-F1
#
_entry.id   AF-A0A357FYT3-F1
#
_cell.length_a   1.000
_cell.length_b   1.000
_cell.length_c   1.000
_cell.angle_alpha   90.00
_cell.angle_beta   90.00
_cell.angle_gamma   90.00
#
_symmetry.space_group_name_H-M   'P 1'
#
loop_
_entity.id
_entity.type
_entity.pdbx_description
1 polymer ?
#
loop_
_entity_poly.entity_id
_entity_poly.type
_entity_poly.pdbx_seq_one_letter_code
_entity_poly.pdbx_strand_id
1 'polypeptide(L)'
;MTRRNAESGNVIWIILVAIVLLGLLTAILSRSGSSVDQSGDFEKLRVRATQVMRYTKSIESAIQQMQTRGISESDISFENPATTTDYTNANCSVDDCKVFSTGGGLTYQDPPSGANDGSEWIFTGANNVGTTAGPAGTTAASTGNDIIMLMPNASTELCLQINRDLGVGTAGTLPVETTGIATTAFTGAYAGGGPTILDGDPAPFELDRQSAGCFTDTAPNPDVTYFYAVILAR
;
A
#
# COMPACT_ATOMS: atom_id res chain seq x y z
N MET A 1 -62.39 -15.49 -62.06
CA MET A 1 -62.75 -15.44 -60.62
C MET A 1 -61.48 -15.25 -59.81
N THR A 2 -61.20 -14.01 -59.38
CA THR A 2 -60.01 -13.65 -58.60
C THR A 2 -60.35 -13.71 -57.10
N ARG A 3 -59.69 -14.59 -56.35
CA ARG A 3 -59.83 -14.68 -54.89
C ARG A 3 -59.09 -13.51 -54.23
N ARG A 4 -59.79 -12.70 -53.44
CA ARG A 4 -59.19 -11.77 -52.47
C ARG A 4 -58.94 -12.54 -51.18
N ASN A 5 -57.67 -12.70 -50.79
CA ASN A 5 -57.32 -13.08 -49.43
C ASN A 5 -57.45 -11.83 -48.56
N ALA A 6 -58.34 -11.87 -47.55
CA ALA A 6 -58.39 -10.86 -46.51
C ALA A 6 -57.35 -11.25 -45.46
N GLU A 7 -56.21 -10.57 -45.46
CA GLU A 7 -55.22 -10.67 -44.41
C GLU A 7 -55.72 -9.89 -43.18
N SER A 8 -56.19 -10.59 -42.15
CA SER A 8 -56.45 -10.00 -40.84
C SER A 8 -55.15 -9.93 -40.05
N GLY A 9 -54.33 -8.94 -40.37
CA GLY A 9 -53.14 -8.61 -39.59
C GLY A 9 -53.53 -8.14 -38.19
N ASN A 10 -53.13 -8.89 -37.16
CA ASN A 10 -53.37 -8.60 -35.76
C ASN A 10 -52.43 -7.48 -35.26
N VAL A 11 -52.60 -6.28 -35.81
CA VAL A 11 -51.79 -5.07 -35.50
C VAL A 11 -51.79 -4.77 -34.00
N ILE A 12 -52.90 -5.03 -33.30
CA ILE A 12 -53.01 -4.83 -31.85
C ILE A 12 -52.03 -5.72 -31.08
N TRP A 13 -51.80 -6.96 -31.51
CA TRP A 13 -50.89 -7.88 -30.85
C TRP A 13 -49.42 -7.49 -31.02
N ILE A 14 -49.06 -6.94 -32.19
CA ILE A 14 -47.71 -6.41 -32.44
C ILE A 14 -47.42 -5.22 -31.51
N ILE A 15 -48.40 -4.34 -31.31
CA ILE A 15 -48.25 -3.18 -30.41
C ILE A 15 -48.09 -3.64 -28.95
N LEU A 16 -48.87 -4.63 -28.50
CA LEU A 16 -48.78 -5.16 -27.14
C LEU A 16 -47.41 -5.82 -26.86
N VAL A 17 -46.91 -6.60 -27.82
CA VAL A 17 -45.57 -7.20 -27.70
C VAL A 17 -44.49 -6.12 -27.64
N ALA A 18 -44.60 -5.07 -28.45
CA ALA A 18 -43.64 -3.96 -28.43
C ALA A 18 -43.59 -3.24 -27.07
N ILE A 19 -44.75 -2.98 -26.44
CA ILE A 19 -44.83 -2.34 -25.12
C ILE A 19 -44.20 -3.22 -24.02
N VAL A 20 -44.48 -4.53 -24.04
CA VAL A 20 -43.91 -5.49 -23.09
C VAL A 20 -42.40 -5.58 -23.21
N LEU A 21 -41.88 -5.60 -24.44
CA LEU A 21 -40.43 -5.62 -24.70
C LEU A 21 -39.76 -4.33 -24.24
N LEU A 22 -40.40 -3.17 -24.45
CA LEU A 22 -39.90 -1.89 -23.97
C LEU A 22 -39.82 -1.88 -22.43
N GLY A 23 -40.87 -2.34 -21.76
CA GLY A 23 -40.92 -2.43 -20.29
C GLY A 23 -39.87 -3.39 -19.71
N LEU A 24 -39.67 -4.54 -20.34
CA LEU A 24 -38.61 -5.49 -19.97
C LEU A 24 -37.21 -4.88 -20.14
N LEU A 25 -36.97 -4.17 -21.25
CA LEU A 25 -35.69 -3.49 -21.48
C LEU A 25 -35.44 -2.42 -20.42
N THR A 26 -36.44 -1.60 -20.09
CA THR A 26 -36.34 -0.59 -19.03
C THR A 26 -36.07 -1.22 -17.66
N ALA A 27 -36.68 -2.37 -17.35
CA ALA A 27 -36.45 -3.09 -16.10
C ALA A 27 -35.04 -3.69 -16.01
N ILE A 28 -34.49 -4.20 -17.13
CA ILE A 28 -33.10 -4.69 -17.20
C ILE A 28 -32.12 -3.54 -16.99
N LEU A 29 -32.32 -2.40 -17.68
CA LEU A 29 -31.46 -1.22 -17.52
C LEU A 29 -31.54 -0.61 -16.11
N SER A 30 -32.71 -0.66 -15.47
CA SER A 30 -32.88 -0.20 -14.09
C SER A 30 -32.16 -1.10 -13.08
N ARG A 31 -32.04 -2.41 -13.36
CA ARG A 31 -31.19 -3.32 -12.57
C ARG A 31 -29.69 -3.09 -12.79
N SER A 32 -29.28 -2.56 -13.93
CA SER A 32 -27.88 -2.18 -14.18
C SER A 32 -27.44 -0.90 -13.45
N GLY A 33 -28.34 -0.22 -12.73
CA GLY A 33 -28.04 0.97 -11.93
C GLY A 33 -27.65 0.71 -10.46
N SER A 34 -27.57 -0.54 -10.00
CA SER A 34 -27.25 -0.85 -8.60
C SER A 34 -25.76 -0.79 -8.24
N SER A 35 -24.90 -0.24 -9.11
CA SER A 35 -23.44 -0.18 -8.93
C SER A 35 -22.95 1.11 -8.24
N VAL A 36 -23.85 2.01 -7.85
CA VAL A 36 -23.47 3.34 -7.35
C VAL A 36 -22.74 3.27 -6.00
N ASP A 37 -23.10 2.35 -5.10
CA ASP A 37 -22.40 2.17 -3.81
C ASP A 37 -20.98 1.59 -3.97
N GLN A 38 -20.75 0.73 -4.98
CA GLN A 38 -19.44 0.12 -5.21
C GLN A 38 -18.42 1.12 -5.79
N SER A 39 -18.87 2.13 -6.53
CA SER A 39 -18.00 3.20 -7.05
C SER A 39 -17.51 4.15 -5.94
N GLY A 40 -18.34 4.49 -4.95
CA GLY A 40 -17.94 5.43 -3.91
C GLY A 40 -16.80 4.90 -3.02
N ASP A 41 -16.80 3.60 -2.74
CA ASP A 41 -15.81 3.01 -1.84
C ASP A 41 -14.48 2.69 -2.54
N PHE A 42 -14.50 2.34 -3.83
CA PHE A 42 -13.28 2.20 -4.63
C PHE A 42 -12.54 3.53 -4.76
N GLU A 43 -13.27 4.62 -5.01
CA GLU A 43 -12.71 5.96 -5.12
C GLU A 43 -12.08 6.41 -3.80
N LYS A 44 -12.73 6.13 -2.65
CA LYS A 44 -12.14 6.39 -1.32
C LYS A 44 -10.88 5.57 -1.08
N LEU A 45 -10.88 4.27 -1.44
CA LEU A 45 -9.69 3.41 -1.30
C LEU A 45 -8.51 3.95 -2.13
N ARG A 46 -8.75 4.38 -3.37
CA ARG A 46 -7.72 4.96 -4.23
C ARG A 46 -7.17 6.29 -3.68
N VAL A 47 -8.04 7.13 -3.11
CA VAL A 47 -7.62 8.37 -2.45
C VAL A 47 -6.74 8.05 -1.23
N ARG A 48 -7.12 7.07 -0.40
CA ARG A 48 -6.32 6.62 0.75
C ARG A 48 -4.96 6.05 0.33
N ALA A 49 -4.95 5.19 -0.68
CA ALA A 49 -3.71 4.65 -1.25
C ALA A 49 -2.78 5.79 -1.72
N THR A 50 -3.36 6.79 -2.40
CA THR A 50 -2.62 7.98 -2.82
C THR A 50 -2.08 8.80 -1.64
N GLN A 51 -2.84 8.93 -0.55
CA GLN A 51 -2.39 9.62 0.66
C GLN A 51 -1.20 8.91 1.32
N VAL A 52 -1.28 7.59 1.48
CA VAL A 52 -0.19 6.75 1.98
C VAL A 52 1.07 6.95 1.14
N MET A 53 0.97 6.76 -0.18
CA MET A 53 2.12 6.89 -1.08
C MET A 53 2.72 8.30 -1.10
N ARG A 54 1.88 9.35 -1.03
CA ARG A 54 2.35 10.75 -0.97
C ARG A 54 3.11 11.02 0.32
N TYR A 55 2.62 10.53 1.45
CA TYR A 55 3.29 10.72 2.73
C TYR A 55 4.65 10.02 2.76
N THR A 56 4.70 8.76 2.34
CA THR A 56 5.96 8.02 2.14
C THR A 56 6.94 8.78 1.25
N LYS A 57 6.49 9.27 0.09
CA LYS A 57 7.37 10.00 -0.83
C LYS A 57 7.88 11.31 -0.24
N SER A 58 7.08 11.98 0.59
CA SER A 58 7.51 13.20 1.28
C SER A 58 8.66 12.93 2.25
N ILE A 59 8.59 11.82 2.99
CA ILE A 59 9.64 11.38 3.93
C ILE A 59 10.92 11.00 3.17
N GLU A 60 10.81 10.19 2.12
CA GLU A 60 11.93 9.81 1.26
C GLU A 60 12.64 11.05 0.69
N SER A 61 11.86 12.01 0.18
CA SER A 61 12.40 13.26 -0.37
C SER A 61 13.08 14.13 0.69
N ALA A 62 12.53 14.18 1.92
CA ALA A 62 13.12 14.91 3.02
C ALA A 62 14.45 14.30 3.46
N ILE A 63 14.53 12.97 3.58
CA ILE A 63 15.75 12.24 3.90
C ILE A 63 16.82 12.48 2.83
N GLN A 64 16.48 12.37 1.55
CA GLN A 64 17.42 12.65 0.46
C GLN A 64 17.97 14.07 0.55
N GLN A 65 17.12 15.07 0.84
CA GLN A 65 17.56 16.45 1.04
C GLN A 65 18.49 16.58 2.26
N MET A 66 18.18 15.91 3.37
CA MET A 66 19.05 15.88 4.56
C MET A 66 20.44 15.30 4.22
N GLN A 67 20.49 14.20 3.46
CA GLN A 67 21.76 13.62 3.00
C GLN A 67 22.53 14.59 2.10
N THR A 68 21.87 15.31 1.20
CA THR A 68 22.56 16.33 0.37
C THR A 68 23.16 17.48 1.19
N ARG A 69 22.67 17.72 2.40
CA ARG A 69 23.22 18.69 3.35
C ARG A 69 24.31 18.09 4.27
N GLY A 70 24.66 16.83 4.07
CA GLY A 70 25.74 16.15 4.79
C GLY A 70 25.31 15.44 6.07
N ILE A 71 24.00 15.24 6.31
CA ILE A 71 23.53 14.41 7.42
C ILE A 71 23.79 12.94 7.07
N SER A 72 24.54 12.24 7.92
CA SER A 72 24.80 10.80 7.76
C SER A 72 23.53 9.99 7.98
N GLU A 73 23.44 8.82 7.35
CA GLU A 73 22.32 7.88 7.49
C GLU A 73 22.10 7.47 8.95
N SER A 74 23.19 7.29 9.71
CA SER A 74 23.20 6.99 11.15
C SER A 74 22.75 8.14 12.04
N ASP A 75 22.75 9.36 11.51
CA ASP A 75 22.43 10.57 12.26
C ASP A 75 20.97 10.97 12.06
N ILE A 76 20.28 10.39 11.07
CA ILE A 76 18.86 10.61 10.83
C ILE A 76 18.06 10.18 12.06
N SER A 77 17.12 11.02 12.49
CA SER A 77 16.21 10.71 13.59
C SER A 77 14.74 10.89 13.17
N PHE A 78 13.91 9.92 13.57
CA PHE A 78 12.45 9.99 13.47
C PHE A 78 11.80 10.45 14.78
N GLU A 79 12.60 10.95 15.73
CA GLU A 79 12.12 11.51 16.99
C GLU A 79 11.09 12.61 16.72
N ASN A 80 9.95 12.47 17.38
CA ASN A 80 8.84 13.40 17.26
C ASN A 80 7.98 13.32 18.53
N PRO A 81 7.26 14.39 18.89
CA PRO A 81 6.40 14.39 20.08
C PRO A 81 5.02 13.77 19.86
N ALA A 82 4.69 13.33 18.64
CA ALA A 82 3.36 12.84 18.27
C ALA A 82 3.21 11.34 18.51
N THR A 83 4.28 10.56 18.31
CA THR A 83 4.31 9.11 18.50
C THR A 83 4.64 8.72 19.94
N THR A 84 4.08 7.60 20.37
CA THR A 84 4.43 6.93 21.63
C THR A 84 5.74 6.15 21.52
N THR A 85 6.12 5.75 20.31
CA THR A 85 7.39 5.05 20.03
C THR A 85 8.57 5.99 20.21
N ASP A 86 9.60 5.54 20.94
CA ASP A 86 10.85 6.29 21.12
C ASP A 86 11.78 6.10 19.92
N TYR A 87 11.99 7.18 19.18
CA TYR A 87 12.93 7.28 18.05
C TYR A 87 14.14 8.16 18.37
N THR A 88 14.42 8.39 19.65
CA THR A 88 15.58 9.17 20.09
C THR A 88 16.85 8.55 19.55
N ASN A 89 17.58 9.31 18.73
CA ASN A 89 18.86 8.89 18.16
C ASN A 89 19.97 9.69 18.85
N ALA A 90 20.84 9.01 19.59
CA ALA A 90 21.94 9.65 20.31
C ALA A 90 22.96 10.37 19.39
N ASN A 91 23.03 9.99 18.11
CA ASN A 91 23.87 10.69 17.12
C ASN A 91 23.23 12.02 16.68
N CYS A 92 21.93 12.19 16.86
CA CYS A 92 21.20 13.39 16.49
C CYS A 92 21.03 14.35 17.68
N SER A 93 21.95 15.30 17.80
CA SER A 93 21.96 16.26 18.91
C SER A 93 21.32 17.62 18.60
N VAL A 94 20.87 17.83 17.36
CA VAL A 94 20.27 19.08 16.85
C VAL A 94 19.03 18.78 16.01
N ASP A 95 18.18 19.78 15.77
CA ASP A 95 16.94 19.56 15.01
C ASP A 95 17.17 19.29 13.50
N ASP A 96 18.34 19.66 12.97
CA ASP A 96 18.68 19.53 11.55
C ASP A 96 18.84 18.07 11.07
N CYS A 97 19.01 17.13 12.00
CA CYS A 97 19.04 15.69 11.73
C CYS A 97 17.71 14.99 12.03
N LYS A 98 16.68 15.71 12.50
CA LYS A 98 15.34 15.17 12.74
C LYS A 98 14.44 15.35 11.52
N VAL A 99 13.82 14.25 11.07
CA VAL A 99 12.91 14.26 9.91
C VAL A 99 11.66 15.10 10.20
N PHE A 100 11.12 15.02 11.41
CA PHE A 100 9.90 15.74 11.82
C PHE A 100 10.19 17.07 12.54
N SER A 101 11.27 17.74 12.15
CA SER A 101 11.67 19.06 12.65
C SER A 101 12.31 19.88 11.52
N THR A 102 13.18 20.85 11.83
CA THR A 102 13.86 21.70 10.83
C THR A 102 14.70 20.89 9.84
N GLY A 103 15.20 19.72 10.22
CA GLY A 103 15.93 18.81 9.36
C GLY A 103 15.11 18.36 8.14
N GLY A 104 14.07 17.56 8.35
CA GLY A 104 13.22 17.13 7.23
C GLY A 104 12.19 18.18 6.80
N GLY A 105 11.90 19.17 7.65
CA GLY A 105 10.84 20.16 7.43
C GLY A 105 9.43 19.55 7.44
N LEU A 106 9.28 18.33 7.95
CA LEU A 106 8.01 17.62 7.99
C LEU A 106 7.36 17.71 9.36
N THR A 107 6.04 17.49 9.39
CA THR A 107 5.29 17.21 10.60
C THR A 107 4.78 15.77 10.50
N TYR A 108 4.89 15.02 11.59
CA TYR A 108 4.37 13.65 11.64
C TYR A 108 2.86 13.65 11.34
N GLN A 109 2.42 12.69 10.54
CA GLN A 109 1.02 12.43 10.23
C GLN A 109 0.73 10.96 10.50
N ASP A 110 -0.34 10.70 11.25
CA ASP A 110 -0.87 9.34 11.44
C ASP A 110 -1.27 8.72 10.10
N PRO A 111 -1.31 7.38 10.00
CA PRO A 111 -1.93 6.73 8.86
C PRO A 111 -3.34 7.27 8.58
N PRO A 112 -3.73 7.45 7.31
CA PRO A 112 -5.05 7.97 6.97
C PRO A 112 -6.17 7.12 7.60
N SER A 113 -7.25 7.77 8.05
CA SER A 113 -8.38 7.04 8.64
C SER A 113 -8.91 5.94 7.71
N GLY A 114 -8.99 4.72 8.24
CA GLY A 114 -9.39 3.52 7.50
C GLY A 114 -8.30 2.94 6.60
N ALA A 115 -7.05 3.40 6.71
CA ALA A 115 -5.89 2.73 6.11
C ALA A 115 -5.38 1.57 6.97
N ASN A 116 -5.42 1.74 8.29
CA ASN A 116 -5.16 0.70 9.28
C ASN A 116 -6.11 0.87 10.49
N ASP A 117 -5.81 0.21 11.59
CA ASP A 117 -6.54 0.24 12.86
C ASP A 117 -6.26 1.47 13.75
N GLY A 118 -5.47 2.44 13.26
CA GLY A 118 -5.02 3.61 14.02
C GLY A 118 -3.64 3.45 14.65
N SER A 119 -2.96 2.31 14.43
CA SER A 119 -1.57 2.12 14.84
C SER A 119 -0.63 3.12 14.16
N GLU A 120 0.42 3.55 14.87
CA GLU A 120 1.44 4.48 14.36
C GLU A 120 2.28 3.87 13.23
N TRP A 121 2.88 4.73 12.41
CA TRP A 121 3.97 4.33 11.50
C TRP A 121 5.18 3.80 12.28
N ILE A 122 5.78 2.72 11.78
CA ILE A 122 7.02 2.16 12.31
C ILE A 122 8.18 2.52 11.36
N PHE A 123 9.23 3.14 11.89
CA PHE A 123 10.47 3.41 11.16
C PHE A 123 11.57 2.50 11.69
N THR A 124 12.14 1.65 10.84
CA THR A 124 13.09 0.63 11.28
C THR A 124 14.26 0.49 10.33
N GLY A 125 15.46 0.34 10.90
CA GLY A 125 16.69 -0.03 10.17
C GLY A 125 17.03 -1.51 10.33
N ALA A 126 16.03 -2.34 10.63
CA ALA A 126 16.22 -3.73 11.06
C ALA A 126 15.79 -4.77 10.02
N ASN A 127 15.35 -4.36 8.83
CA ASN A 127 14.92 -5.29 7.77
C ASN A 127 15.61 -5.01 6.44
N ASN A 128 15.52 -6.00 5.55
CA ASN A 128 15.70 -5.88 4.11
C ASN A 128 14.44 -6.22 3.36
N VAL A 129 14.39 -5.90 2.07
CA VAL A 129 13.30 -6.30 1.18
C VAL A 129 13.85 -6.97 -0.07
N GLY A 130 13.22 -8.07 -0.46
CA GLY A 130 13.57 -8.83 -1.66
C GLY A 130 14.73 -9.79 -1.42
N THR A 131 15.11 -10.54 -2.44
CA THR A 131 16.14 -11.57 -2.33
C THR A 131 17.54 -11.06 -2.64
N THR A 132 18.56 -11.88 -2.37
CA THR A 132 19.93 -11.65 -2.84
C THR A 132 20.03 -11.36 -4.35
N ALA A 133 19.14 -11.94 -5.17
CA ALA A 133 19.13 -11.76 -6.63
C ALA A 133 18.32 -10.54 -7.09
N GLY A 134 17.50 -9.96 -6.21
CA GLY A 134 16.63 -8.82 -6.50
C GLY A 134 16.35 -7.97 -5.26
N PRO A 135 17.38 -7.44 -4.58
CA PRO A 135 17.15 -6.58 -3.42
C PRO A 135 16.40 -5.31 -3.85
N ALA A 136 15.56 -4.78 -2.96
CA ALA A 136 14.99 -3.45 -3.15
C ALA A 136 16.05 -2.35 -2.95
N GLY A 137 17.01 -2.58 -2.05
CA GLY A 137 18.17 -1.72 -1.79
C GLY A 137 19.38 -2.01 -2.69
N THR A 138 20.53 -1.38 -2.41
CA THR A 138 21.76 -1.54 -3.19
C THR A 138 22.71 -2.61 -2.65
N THR A 139 22.58 -2.97 -1.37
CA THR A 139 23.19 -4.15 -0.77
C THR A 139 22.30 -5.38 -0.94
N ALA A 140 22.92 -6.54 -1.20
CA ALA A 140 22.20 -7.79 -1.21
C ALA A 140 21.51 -8.01 0.14
N ALA A 141 20.24 -8.45 0.09
CA ALA A 141 19.49 -8.87 1.26
C ALA A 141 20.37 -9.78 2.14
N SER A 142 20.37 -9.57 3.46
CA SER A 142 21.25 -10.16 4.50
C SER A 142 22.63 -9.52 4.75
N THR A 143 23.10 -8.56 3.94
CA THR A 143 24.44 -7.92 4.12
C THR A 143 24.43 -6.44 4.55
N GLY A 144 23.28 -5.77 4.43
CA GLY A 144 23.03 -4.43 4.98
C GLY A 144 21.52 -4.24 5.06
N ASN A 145 21.01 -3.56 6.10
CA ASN A 145 19.57 -3.26 6.23
C ASN A 145 19.27 -1.86 5.70
N ASP A 146 18.06 -1.68 5.19
CA ASP A 146 17.53 -0.40 4.74
C ASP A 146 16.74 0.30 5.85
N ILE A 147 16.51 1.61 5.72
CA ILE A 147 15.47 2.27 6.52
C ILE A 147 14.13 2.05 5.81
N ILE A 148 13.26 1.32 6.50
CA ILE A 148 11.94 0.95 6.03
C ILE A 148 10.89 1.61 6.91
N MET A 149 9.88 2.16 6.25
CA MET A 149 8.66 2.67 6.85
C MET A 149 7.58 1.60 6.72
N LEU A 150 6.96 1.22 7.83
CA LEU A 150 5.92 0.19 7.89
C LEU A 150 4.61 0.79 8.42
N MET A 151 3.49 0.39 7.81
CA MET A 151 2.14 0.57 8.36
C MET A 151 1.64 -0.78 8.88
N PRO A 152 1.60 -1.01 10.19
CA PRO A 152 1.01 -2.23 10.74
C PRO A 152 -0.52 -2.21 10.59
N ASN A 153 -1.11 -3.41 10.61
CA ASN A 153 -2.56 -3.64 10.61
C ASN A 153 -3.29 -2.94 9.46
N ALA A 154 -2.66 -2.90 8.28
CA ALA A 154 -3.24 -2.27 7.10
C ALA A 154 -4.51 -3.01 6.64
N SER A 155 -5.52 -2.27 6.20
CA SER A 155 -6.71 -2.86 5.58
C SER A 155 -6.31 -3.70 4.37
N THR A 156 -6.80 -4.94 4.31
CA THR A 156 -6.52 -5.86 3.21
C THR A 156 -6.98 -5.25 1.87
N GLU A 157 -8.13 -4.60 1.82
CA GLU A 157 -8.67 -3.97 0.62
C GLU A 157 -7.78 -2.82 0.13
N LEU A 158 -7.26 -2.00 1.05
CA LEU A 158 -6.31 -0.94 0.74
C LEU A 158 -5.02 -1.53 0.20
N CYS A 159 -4.48 -2.55 0.87
CA CYS A 159 -3.22 -3.15 0.47
C CYS A 159 -3.29 -3.84 -0.89
N LEU A 160 -4.40 -4.52 -1.19
CA LEU A 160 -4.65 -5.06 -2.53
C LEU A 160 -4.75 -3.95 -3.58
N GLN A 161 -5.32 -2.78 -3.24
CA GLN A 161 -5.36 -1.63 -4.14
C GLN A 161 -3.95 -1.05 -4.39
N ILE A 162 -3.15 -0.87 -3.34
CA ILE A 162 -1.77 -0.38 -3.45
C ILE A 162 -0.93 -1.33 -4.31
N ASN A 163 -0.97 -2.64 -4.05
CA ASN A 163 -0.23 -3.62 -4.84
C ASN A 163 -0.65 -3.63 -6.31
N ARG A 164 -1.96 -3.47 -6.60
CA ARG A 164 -2.43 -3.29 -7.99
C ARG A 164 -1.87 -2.02 -8.64
N ASP A 165 -1.88 -0.90 -7.93
CA ASP A 165 -1.38 0.37 -8.45
C ASP A 165 0.14 0.36 -8.69
N LEU A 166 0.88 -0.41 -7.88
CA LEU A 166 2.33 -0.60 -8.02
C LEU A 166 2.72 -1.73 -8.98
N GLY A 167 1.78 -2.60 -9.37
CA GLY A 167 2.07 -3.79 -10.17
C GLY A 167 2.88 -4.86 -9.41
N VAL A 168 2.65 -4.97 -8.11
CA VAL A 168 3.40 -5.81 -7.16
C VAL A 168 2.60 -7.06 -6.81
N GLY A 169 3.28 -8.21 -6.79
CA GLY A 169 2.70 -9.51 -6.46
C GLY A 169 1.62 -10.00 -7.43
N THR A 170 0.91 -11.05 -7.02
CA THR A 170 -0.18 -11.65 -7.80
C THR A 170 -1.49 -10.89 -7.59
N ALA A 171 -2.17 -10.57 -8.69
CA ALA A 171 -3.41 -9.80 -8.65
C ALA A 171 -4.49 -10.47 -7.78
N GLY A 172 -4.93 -9.77 -6.73
CA GLY A 172 -5.98 -10.24 -5.84
C GLY A 172 -5.49 -11.01 -4.61
N THR A 173 -4.18 -11.21 -4.46
CA THR A 173 -3.57 -11.77 -3.24
C THR A 173 -2.51 -10.84 -2.69
N LEU A 174 -2.21 -10.99 -1.40
CA LEU A 174 -1.04 -10.35 -0.79
C LEU A 174 0.10 -11.36 -0.73
N PRO A 175 1.34 -10.95 -1.04
CA PRO A 175 2.53 -11.73 -0.74
C PRO A 175 2.58 -12.13 0.75
N VAL A 176 3.19 -13.28 1.08
CA VAL A 176 3.17 -13.86 2.44
C VAL A 176 4.58 -13.99 3.01
N GLU A 177 4.85 -13.29 4.11
CA GLU A 177 6.04 -13.42 4.93
C GLU A 177 5.80 -14.47 6.02
N THR A 178 6.70 -15.46 6.12
CA THR A 178 6.52 -16.63 7.03
C THR A 178 7.57 -16.73 8.13
N THR A 179 8.67 -16.00 7.99
CA THR A 179 9.82 -15.95 8.90
C THR A 179 9.78 -14.76 9.86
N GLY A 180 8.97 -13.75 9.53
CA GLY A 180 8.69 -12.59 10.35
C GLY A 180 9.57 -11.39 10.04
N ILE A 181 9.12 -10.23 10.50
CA ILE A 181 9.83 -8.95 10.34
C ILE A 181 10.30 -8.38 11.68
N ALA A 182 11.28 -7.49 11.63
CA ALA A 182 11.68 -6.68 12.75
C ALA A 182 10.91 -5.35 12.77
N THR A 183 10.38 -4.96 13.92
CA THR A 183 9.67 -3.67 14.11
C THR A 183 10.42 -2.74 15.05
N THR A 184 11.67 -3.07 15.40
CA THR A 184 12.51 -2.26 16.29
C THR A 184 12.69 -0.86 15.74
N ALA A 185 12.39 0.14 16.56
CA ALA A 185 12.53 1.55 16.21
C ALA A 185 13.96 1.88 15.77
N PHE A 186 14.09 2.70 14.73
CA PHE A 186 15.39 3.19 14.28
C PHE A 186 15.89 4.32 15.20
N THR A 187 16.98 4.03 15.93
CA THR A 187 17.64 4.98 16.85
C THR A 187 19.06 5.32 16.38
N GLY A 188 19.29 5.35 15.06
CA GLY A 188 20.60 5.64 14.45
C GLY A 188 21.50 4.43 14.19
N ALA A 189 21.00 3.22 14.43
CA ALA A 189 21.73 1.97 14.21
C ALA A 189 20.96 1.02 13.31
N TYR A 190 21.69 0.32 12.45
CA TYR A 190 21.17 -0.77 11.62
C TYR A 190 21.42 -2.09 12.33
N ALA A 191 20.40 -2.94 12.42
CA ALA A 191 20.59 -4.27 12.99
C ALA A 191 21.48 -5.11 12.06
N GLY A 192 22.45 -5.84 12.62
CA GLY A 192 23.23 -6.81 11.83
C GLY A 192 22.42 -8.10 11.65
N GLY A 193 22.26 -8.57 10.41
CA GLY A 193 21.56 -9.82 10.11
C GLY A 193 20.06 -9.78 10.40
N GLY A 194 19.41 -8.65 10.15
CA GLY A 194 17.96 -8.52 10.27
C GLY A 194 17.21 -9.43 9.28
N PRO A 195 15.92 -9.72 9.54
CA PRO A 195 15.12 -10.51 8.61
C PRO A 195 15.00 -9.79 7.26
N THR A 196 14.81 -10.60 6.23
CA THR A 196 14.57 -10.13 4.88
C THR A 196 13.10 -10.39 4.56
N ILE A 197 12.36 -9.32 4.29
CA ILE A 197 10.95 -9.38 3.91
C ILE A 197 10.85 -10.15 2.59
N LEU A 198 10.11 -11.26 2.66
CA LEU A 198 9.84 -12.31 1.68
C LEU A 198 11.04 -13.14 1.21
N ASP A 199 11.97 -13.43 2.12
CA ASP A 199 13.11 -14.34 1.88
C ASP A 199 12.68 -15.81 1.74
N GLY A 200 11.67 -16.23 2.51
CA GLY A 200 11.37 -17.65 2.74
C GLY A 200 10.44 -18.35 1.75
N ASP A 201 9.79 -17.64 0.83
CA ASP A 201 8.73 -18.25 0.00
C ASP A 201 9.33 -18.89 -1.28
N PRO A 202 9.09 -20.19 -1.58
CA PRO A 202 9.39 -20.71 -2.91
C PRO A 202 8.68 -19.84 -3.94
N ALA A 203 9.46 -19.27 -4.86
CA ALA A 203 9.04 -18.38 -5.94
C ALA A 203 7.50 -18.33 -6.20
N PRO A 204 6.92 -17.12 -6.24
CA PRO A 204 7.57 -15.93 -6.77
C PRO A 204 8.11 -14.99 -5.69
N PHE A 205 9.30 -14.43 -5.94
CA PHE A 205 9.88 -13.35 -5.14
C PHE A 205 9.13 -12.05 -5.43
N GLU A 206 7.87 -11.96 -4.97
CA GLU A 206 6.88 -10.97 -5.42
C GLU A 206 7.27 -9.52 -5.12
N LEU A 207 8.20 -9.30 -4.18
CA LEU A 207 8.74 -7.98 -3.82
C LEU A 207 10.16 -7.73 -4.33
N ASP A 208 10.73 -8.61 -5.15
CA ASP A 208 12.06 -8.38 -5.72
C ASP A 208 12.08 -7.06 -6.50
N ARG A 209 13.05 -6.21 -6.17
CA ARG A 209 13.25 -4.87 -6.73
C ARG A 209 12.07 -3.91 -6.51
N GLN A 210 11.19 -4.20 -5.56
CA GLN A 210 10.06 -3.34 -5.22
C GLN A 210 10.39 -2.53 -3.96
N SER A 211 10.46 -1.20 -4.10
CA SER A 211 10.74 -0.31 -2.97
C SER A 211 9.51 0.02 -2.13
N ALA A 212 8.32 -0.44 -2.53
CA ALA A 212 7.11 -0.32 -1.74
C ALA A 212 6.10 -1.41 -2.13
N GLY A 213 5.20 -1.73 -1.21
CA GLY A 213 4.14 -2.71 -1.42
C GLY A 213 3.50 -3.12 -0.10
N CYS A 214 2.60 -4.09 -0.18
CA CYS A 214 1.99 -4.73 0.97
C CYS A 214 2.25 -6.23 0.97
N PHE A 215 2.29 -6.81 2.17
CA PHE A 215 2.39 -8.25 2.41
C PHE A 215 1.68 -8.62 3.72
N THR A 216 1.40 -9.90 3.92
CA THR A 216 0.91 -10.46 5.19
C THR A 216 2.03 -11.21 5.88
N ASP A 217 2.33 -10.87 7.12
CA ASP A 217 3.26 -11.60 7.98
C ASP A 217 2.48 -12.63 8.82
N THR A 218 2.83 -13.90 8.69
CA THR A 218 2.23 -15.04 9.40
C THR A 218 3.10 -15.56 10.54
N ALA A 219 4.29 -15.01 10.74
CA ALA A 219 5.13 -15.35 11.89
C ALA A 219 4.55 -14.84 13.23
N PRO A 220 3.99 -13.60 13.33
CA PRO A 220 3.16 -13.25 14.47
C PRO A 220 1.84 -14.00 14.40
N ASN A 221 1.29 -14.36 15.56
CA ASN A 221 -0.05 -14.91 15.67
C ASN A 221 -0.88 -14.00 16.60
N PRO A 222 -1.92 -13.32 16.10
CA PRO A 222 -2.48 -13.43 14.74
C PRO A 222 -1.62 -12.80 13.65
N ASP A 223 -1.86 -13.21 12.40
CA ASP A 223 -1.24 -12.63 11.20
C ASP A 223 -1.44 -11.11 11.13
N VAL A 224 -0.45 -10.40 10.59
CA VAL A 224 -0.49 -8.94 10.45
C VAL A 224 -0.24 -8.53 9.01
N THR A 225 -1.11 -7.69 8.46
CA THR A 225 -0.90 -7.07 7.14
C THR A 225 -0.09 -5.79 7.29
N TYR A 226 1.01 -5.69 6.53
CA TYR A 226 1.85 -4.51 6.48
C TYR A 226 1.80 -3.87 5.10
N PHE A 227 1.79 -2.54 5.07
CA PHE A 227 2.39 -1.79 3.97
C PHE A 227 3.84 -1.48 4.34
N TYR A 228 4.77 -1.57 3.39
CA TYR A 228 6.14 -1.15 3.56
C TYR A 228 6.57 -0.17 2.47
N ALA A 229 7.56 0.65 2.80
CA ALA A 229 8.34 1.40 1.84
C ALA A 229 9.79 1.54 2.29
N VAL A 230 10.71 1.28 1.37
CA VAL A 230 12.14 1.57 1.51
C VAL A 230 12.33 3.08 1.32
N ILE A 231 12.54 3.80 2.43
CA ILE A 231 12.69 5.26 2.43
C ILE A 231 14.16 5.70 2.40
N LEU A 232 15.08 4.78 2.73
CA LEU A 232 16.51 4.93 2.47
C LEU A 232 17.14 3.55 2.23
N ALA A 233 17.59 3.33 0.99
CA ALA A 233 18.31 2.14 0.58
C ALA A 233 19.82 2.27 0.85
N ARG A 234 20.46 1.18 1.28
CA ARG A 234 21.92 1.09 1.51
C ARG A 234 22.64 0.17 0.54
#